data_AF-A0A2D6RG59-F1
#
_entry.id   AF-A0A2D6RG59-F1
#
_cell.length_a   1.000
_cell.length_b   1.000
_cell.length_c   1.000
_cell.angle_alpha   90.00
_cell.angle_beta   90.00
_cell.angle_gamma   90.00
#
_symmetry.space_group_name_H-M   'P 1'
#
loop_
_entity.id
_entity.type
_entity.pdbx_description
1 polymer ?
#
loop_
_entity_poly.entity_id
_entity_poly.type
_entity_poly.pdbx_seq_one_letter_code
_entity_poly.pdbx_strand_id
1 'polypeptide(L)' 'MGQHEILDALKQNGGWMTTKDLIKVVEASQNSVNSCLRRLKKHKFVDFKGDRPVYYRYGKFG' A
#
# COMPACT_ATOMS: atom_id res chain seq x y z
N MET A 1 7.79 -11.60 4.81
CA MET A 1 7.01 -10.36 4.96
C MET A 1 6.49 -9.96 3.59
N GLY A 2 5.18 -10.06 3.41
CA GLY A 2 4.54 -10.23 2.10
C GLY A 2 3.51 -9.17 1.78
N GLN A 3 3.13 -9.09 0.50
CA GLN A 3 2.08 -8.20 -0.03
C GLN A 3 0.77 -8.23 0.79
N HIS A 4 0.50 -9.33 1.50
CA HIS A 4 -0.64 -9.49 2.39
C HIS A 4 -0.66 -8.46 3.52
N GLU A 5 0.46 -8.18 4.19
CA GLU A 5 0.51 -7.27 5.35
C GLU A 5 0.17 -5.84 4.95
N ILE A 6 0.63 -5.41 3.77
CA ILE A 6 0.32 -4.08 3.22
C ILE A 6 -1.15 -4.00 2.83
N LEU A 7 -1.72 -5.06 2.25
CA LEU A 7 -3.14 -5.10 1.92
C LEU A 7 -4.02 -5.08 3.18
N ASP A 8 -3.65 -5.85 4.20
CA ASP A 8 -4.34 -5.86 5.48
C ASP A 8 -4.28 -4.49 6.14
N ALA A 9 -3.11 -3.85 6.20
CA ALA A 9 -2.95 -2.49 6.71
C ALA A 9 -3.86 -1.48 5.99
N LEU A 10 -3.90 -1.52 4.65
CA LEU A 10 -4.76 -0.65 3.85
C LEU A 10 -6.25 -0.95 4.05
N LYS A 11 -6.62 -2.22 4.22
CA LYS A 11 -8.00 -2.66 4.42
C LYS A 11 -8.51 -2.30 5.82
N GLN A 12 -7.69 -2.49 6.85
CA GLN A 12 -8.00 -2.15 8.24
C GLN A 12 -8.08 -0.64 8.45
N ASN A 13 -7.22 0.14 7.78
CA ASN A 13 -7.27 1.60 7.84
C ASN A 13 -8.52 2.17 7.16
N GLY A 14 -8.96 1.58 6.06
CA GLY A 14 -10.14 2.04 5.30
C GLY A 14 -9.95 3.39 4.58
N GLY A 15 -8.76 4.00 4.69
CA GLY A 15 -8.42 5.31 4.16
C GLY A 15 -7.24 5.31 3.19
N TRP A 16 -6.74 6.51 2.91
CA TRP A 16 -5.56 6.74 2.08
C TRP A 16 -4.31 6.82 2.96
N MET A 17 -3.31 5.98 2.66
CA MET A 17 -2.04 5.93 3.39
C MET A 17 -0.87 6.24 2.46
N THR A 18 0.15 6.92 2.95
CA THR A 18 1.39 7.12 2.19
C THR A 18 2.33 5.92 2.35
N THR A 19 3.35 5.81 1.51
CA THR A 19 4.43 4.83 1.70
C THR A 19 5.06 4.93 3.08
N LYS A 20 5.19 6.15 3.64
CA LYS A 20 5.77 6.36 4.98
C LYS A 20 4.89 5.79 6.08
N ASP A 21 3.57 5.91 5.95
CA ASP A 21 2.64 5.34 6.92
C ASP A 21 2.68 3.81 6.86
N LEU A 22 2.72 3.25 5.65
CA LEU A 22 2.82 1.80 5.45
C LEU A 22 4.12 1.24 6.04
N ILE A 23 5.26 1.91 5.82
CA ILE A 23 6.56 1.53 6.41
C ILE A 23 6.46 1.42 7.94
N LYS A 24 5.75 2.34 8.59
CA LYS A 24 5.55 2.33 10.04
C LYS A 24 4.62 1.22 10.50
N VAL A 25 3.55 0.97 9.75
CA VAL A 25 2.53 -0.03 10.13
C VAL A 25 3.01 -1.45 9.91
N VAL A 26 3.68 -1.72 8.79
CA VAL A 26 4.19 -3.06 8.47
C VAL A 26 5.62 -3.29 8.96
N GLU A 27 6.20 -2.31 9.66
CA GLU A 27 7.57 -2.32 10.20
C GLU A 27 8.61 -2.86 9.19
N ALA A 28 8.49 -2.43 7.93
CA ALA A 28 9.26 -2.97 6.82
C ALA A 28 10.09 -1.90 6.12
N SER A 29 11.18 -2.31 5.46
CA SER A 29 12.02 -1.40 4.69
C SER A 29 11.24 -0.72 3.55
N GLN A 30 11.62 0.52 3.23
CA GLN A 30 11.04 1.27 2.11
C GLN A 30 11.12 0.49 0.79
N ASN A 31 12.21 -0.25 0.55
CA ASN A 31 12.39 -1.03 -0.67
C ASN A 31 11.41 -2.21 -0.75
N SER A 32 11.16 -2.89 0.37
CA SER A 32 10.18 -3.97 0.47
C SER A 32 8.76 -3.45 0.21
N VAL A 33 8.40 -2.32 0.84
CA VAL A 33 7.08 -1.70 0.69
C VAL A 33 6.87 -1.22 -0.75
N ASN A 34 7.84 -0.52 -1.35
CA ASN A 34 7.75 -0.06 -2.73
C ASN A 34 7.63 -1.22 -3.73
N SER A 35 8.40 -2.30 -3.52
CA SER A 35 8.32 -3.49 -4.37
C SER A 35 6.94 -4.15 -4.29
N CYS A 36 6.38 -4.24 -3.08
CA CYS A 36 5.04 -4.77 -2.87
C CYS A 36 3.97 -3.87 -3.49
N LEU A 37 3.99 -2.56 -3.23
CA LEU A 37 3.05 -1.58 -3.80
C LEU A 37 3.08 -1.59 -5.33
N ARG A 38 4.26 -1.72 -5.96
CA ARG A 38 4.38 -1.83 -7.42
C ARG A 38 3.65 -3.07 -7.95
N ARG A 39 3.77 -4.21 -7.26
CA ARG A 39 3.06 -5.45 -7.63
C ARG A 39 1.56 -5.32 -7.38
N LEU A 40 1.14 -4.82 -6.22
CA LEU A 40 -0.26 -4.59 -5.88
C LEU A 40 -0.95 -3.65 -6.89
N LYS A 41 -0.26 -2.58 -7.30
CA LYS A 41 -0.72 -1.66 -8.35
C LYS A 41 -0.86 -2.36 -9.71
N LYS A 42 0.11 -3.19 -10.10
CA LYS A 42 0.05 -3.96 -11.36
C LYS A 42 -1.18 -4.88 -11.41
N HIS A 43 -1.51 -5.51 -10.28
CA HIS A 43 -2.65 -6.40 -10.15
C HIS A 43 -3.96 -5.68 -9.76
N LYS A 44 -3.97 -4.34 -9.70
CA LYS A 44 -5.12 -3.52 -9.32
C LYS A 44 -5.72 -3.84 -7.93
N PHE A 45 -4.90 -4.34 -6.99
CA PHE A 45 -5.31 -4.55 -5.60
C PHE A 45 -5.39 -3.25 -4.78
N VAL A 46 -4.76 -2.18 -5.25
CA VAL A 46 -4.70 -0.90 -4.56
C VAL A 46 -4.97 0.22 -5.53
N ASP A 47 -5.75 1.20 -5.10
CA ASP A 47 -5.84 2.49 -5.79
C ASP A 47 -4.68 3.37 -5.33
N PHE A 48 -4.23 4.25 -6.21
CA PHE A 48 -3.21 5.24 -5.90
C PHE A 48 -3.65 6.63 -6.40
N LYS A 49 -3.28 7.69 -5.67
CA LYS A 49 -3.50 9.09 -6.10
C LYS A 49 -2.36 9.99 -5.65
N GLY A 50 -2.21 11.12 -6.32
CA GLY A 50 -1.17 12.12 -6.04
C GLY A 50 0.15 11.84 -6.74
N ASP A 51 0.95 12.90 -6.91
CA ASP A 51 2.23 12.84 -7.61
C ASP A 51 3.40 12.65 -6.62
N ARG A 52 3.53 13.54 -5.62
CA ARG A 52 4.41 13.38 -4.44
C ARG A 52 3.85 14.18 -3.24
N PRO A 53 3.47 13.55 -2.11
CA PRO A 53 3.51 12.12 -1.84
C PRO A 53 2.41 11.34 -2.58
N VAL A 54 2.71 10.09 -2.95
CA VAL A 54 1.72 9.15 -3.48
C VAL A 54 0.95 8.53 -2.32
N TYR A 55 -0.37 8.54 -2.43
CA TYR A 55 -1.29 7.91 -1.50
C TYR A 55 -1.81 6.61 -2.09
N TYR A 56 -1.97 5.60 -1.24
CA TYR A 56 -2.47 4.28 -1.57
C TYR A 56 -3.68 3.96 -0.71
N ARG A 57 -4.69 3.28 -1.28
CA ARG A 57 -5.78 2.70 -0.51
C ARG A 57 -6.07 1.29 -1.01
N TYR A 58 -6.76 0.50 -0.20
CA TYR A 58 -7.25 -0.80 -0.65
C TYR A 58 -8.22 -0.61 -1.82
N GLY A 59 -7.93 -1.24 -2.95
CA GLY A 59 -8.79 -1.23 -4.12
C GLY A 59 -9.93 -2.23 -3.89
N LYS A 60 -11.17 -1.78 -3.99
CA LYS A 60 -12.31 -2.71 -4.03
C LYS A 60 -12.18 -3.52 -5.31
N PHE A 61 -11.93 -4.82 -5.17
CA PHE A 61 -12.25 -5.76 -6.24
C PHE A 61 -13.75 -5.69 -6.45
N GLY A 62 -14.14 -5.08 -7.57
CA GLY A 62 -15.50 -5.22 -8.11
C GLY A 62 -15.67 -6.63 -8.65
#